data_AF-A0A3M1V4Z7-F1
#
_entry.id   AF-A0A3M1V4Z7-F1
#
_cell.length_a   1.000
_cell.length_b   1.000
_cell.length_c   1.000
_cell.angle_alpha   90.00
_cell.angle_beta   90.00
_cell.angle_gamma   90.00
#
_symmetry.space_group_name_H-M   'P 1'
#
loop_
_entity.id
_entity.type
_entity.pdbx_description
1 polymer ?
#
loop_
_entity_poly.entity_id
_entity_poly.type
_entity_poly.pdbx_seq_one_letter_code
_entity_poly.pdbx_strand_id
1 'polypeptide(L)' 'MSESSSPSRVESTSNKPSAEFAAWCEAEFERRRNSSGDFDESHYRQAMELVLDKLHRLEEEGKA' A
#
# COMPACT_ATOMS: atom_id res chain seq x y z
N MET A 1 2.36 -24.93 -24.65
CA MET A 1 1.80 -24.76 -23.30
C MET A 1 2.92 -24.24 -22.43
N SER A 2 2.92 -22.95 -22.09
CA SER A 2 3.79 -22.37 -21.06
C SER A 2 2.99 -21.27 -20.41
N GLU A 3 2.73 -21.48 -19.13
CA GLU A 3 1.74 -20.78 -18.32
C GLU A 3 2.19 -19.35 -18.07
N SER A 4 1.38 -18.38 -18.48
CA SER A 4 1.49 -17.00 -18.00
C SER A 4 1.26 -17.04 -16.49
N SER A 5 2.36 -17.06 -15.72
CA SER A 5 2.32 -16.86 -14.29
C SER A 5 2.01 -15.38 -14.04
N SER A 6 0.73 -15.04 -14.13
CA SER A 6 0.20 -13.80 -13.58
C SER A 6 0.49 -13.83 -12.09
N PRO A 7 1.14 -12.80 -11.50
CA PRO A 7 1.29 -12.76 -10.06
C PRO A 7 -0.10 -12.72 -9.45
N SER A 8 -0.38 -13.75 -8.66
CA SER A 8 -1.56 -13.89 -7.81
C SER A 8 -1.74 -12.59 -7.04
N ARG A 9 -2.71 -11.78 -7.46
CA ARG A 9 -3.18 -10.62 -6.70
C ARG A 9 -3.78 -11.20 -5.43
N VAL A 10 -2.97 -11.19 -4.37
CA VAL A 10 -3.29 -11.71 -3.05
C VAL A 10 -4.71 -11.32 -2.64
N GLU A 11 -5.58 -12.32 -2.73
CA GLU A 11 -6.94 -12.33 -2.24
C GLU A 11 -6.86 -12.51 -0.72
N SER A 12 -6.97 -11.42 0.04
CA SER A 12 -7.38 -11.36 1.47
C SER A 12 -7.29 -9.91 1.96
N THR A 13 -8.04 -8.98 1.36
CA THR A 13 -8.17 -7.64 1.96
C THR A 13 -9.27 -7.71 3.00
N SER A 14 -8.92 -7.60 4.28
CA SER A 14 -9.87 -7.04 5.24
C SER A 14 -10.43 -5.74 4.64
N ASN A 15 -11.75 -5.52 4.66
CA ASN A 15 -12.44 -4.32 4.13
C ASN A 15 -12.09 -3.02 4.90
N LYS A 16 -10.85 -2.89 5.36
CA LYS A 16 -10.33 -1.77 6.13
C LYS A 16 -9.60 -0.82 5.16
N PRO A 17 -10.00 0.45 5.08
CA PRO A 17 -9.32 1.46 4.27
C PRO A 17 -7.79 1.50 4.47
N SER A 18 -7.29 1.26 5.68
CA SER A 18 -5.86 1.16 6.01
C SER A 18 -5.15 0.04 5.25
N ALA A 19 -5.77 -1.14 5.14
CA ALA A 19 -5.21 -2.29 4.44
C ALA A 19 -5.16 -2.06 2.92
N GLU A 20 -6.21 -1.49 2.35
CA GLU A 20 -6.25 -1.13 0.92
C GLU A 20 -5.22 -0.06 0.57
N PHE A 21 -5.11 0.97 1.43
CA PHE A 21 -4.13 2.05 1.26
C PHE A 21 -2.70 1.52 1.34
N ALA A 22 -2.38 0.69 2.34
CA ALA A 22 -1.06 0.08 2.47
C ALA A 22 -0.67 -0.75 1.24
N ALA A 23 -1.60 -1.59 0.75
CA ALA A 23 -1.36 -2.42 -0.42
C ALA A 23 -1.12 -1.58 -1.69
N TRP A 24 -1.87 -0.50 -1.86
CA TRP A 24 -1.64 0.42 -2.97
C TRP A 24 -0.28 1.13 -2.86
N CYS A 25 0.07 1.61 -1.66
CA CYS A 25 1.33 2.31 -1.42
C CYS A 25 2.55 1.42 -1.68
N GLU A 26 2.51 0.14 -1.33
CA GLU A 26 3.61 -0.79 -1.60
C GLU A 26 3.77 -1.01 -3.13
N ALA A 27 2.66 -1.26 -3.84
CA ALA A 27 2.71 -1.43 -5.29
C ALA A 27 3.21 -0.18 -6.01
N GLU A 28 2.86 1.02 -5.51
CA GLU A 28 3.36 2.29 -6.06
C GLU A 28 4.82 2.56 -5.69
N PHE A 29 5.25 2.16 -4.50
CA PHE A 29 6.66 2.24 -4.08
C PHE A 29 7.55 1.44 -5.03
N GLU A 30 7.17 0.20 -5.35
CA GLU A 30 7.89 -0.63 -6.31
C GLU A 30 7.95 0.00 -7.71
N ARG A 31 6.84 0.58 -8.19
CA ARG A 31 6.80 1.27 -9.49
C ARG A 31 7.77 2.45 -9.52
N ARG A 32 7.78 3.29 -8.48
CA ARG A 32 8.67 4.47 -8.42
C ARG A 32 10.13 4.09 -8.23
N ARG A 33 10.42 3.10 -7.37
CA ARG A 33 11.79 2.61 -7.17
C ARG A 33 12.39 2.03 -8.45
N ASN A 34 11.58 1.40 -9.30
CA ASN A 34 12.03 0.84 -10.57
C ASN A 34 11.98 1.85 -11.73
N SER A 35 11.65 3.12 -11.47
CA SER A 35 11.63 4.19 -12.47
C SER A 35 12.96 4.93 -12.54
N SER A 36 13.27 5.56 -13.68
CA SER A 36 14.55 6.23 -13.93
C SER A 36 14.68 7.64 -13.30
N GLY A 37 13.86 7.98 -12.31
CA GLY A 37 13.86 9.29 -11.65
C GLY A 37 14.28 9.22 -10.19
N ASP A 38 14.70 10.36 -9.64
CA ASP A 38 15.00 10.48 -8.21
C ASP A 38 13.73 10.20 -7.40
N PHE A 39 13.79 9.17 -6.54
CA PHE A 39 12.69 8.79 -5.66
C PHE A 39 13.17 8.83 -4.21
N ASP A 40 12.62 9.77 -3.43
CA ASP A 40 12.89 9.85 -2.00
C ASP A 40 12.07 8.80 -1.24
N GLU A 41 12.67 7.61 -1.10
CA GLU A 41 12.06 6.47 -0.41
C GLU A 41 11.73 6.78 1.06
N SER A 42 12.56 7.59 1.72
CA SER A 42 12.39 7.91 3.14
C SER A 42 11.17 8.81 3.34
N HIS A 43 11.08 9.88 2.54
CA HIS A 43 9.94 10.80 2.59
C HIS A 43 8.64 10.07 2.26
N TYR A 44 8.66 9.19 1.26
CA TYR A 44 7.49 8.40 0.88
C TYR A 44 6.99 7.51 2.04
N ARG A 45 7.90 6.77 2.70
CA ARG A 45 7.55 5.91 3.84
C ARG A 45 7.00 6.71 5.02
N GLN A 46 7.60 7.86 5.34
CA GLN A 46 7.10 8.74 6.39
C GLN A 46 5.69 9.24 6.09
N ALA A 47 5.42 9.68 4.86
CA ALA A 47 4.10 10.12 4.45
C ALA A 47 3.07 8.98 4.53
N MET A 48 3.44 7.76 4.10
CA MET A 48 2.60 6.57 4.20
C MET A 48 2.25 6.25 5.65
N GLU A 49 3.22 6.28 6.57
CA GLU A 49 3.00 6.01 8.00
C GLU A 49 2.03 7.00 8.64
N LEU A 50 2.13 8.30 8.32
CA LEU A 50 1.21 9.32 8.82
C LEU A 50 -0.23 9.07 8.39
N VAL A 51 -0.44 8.68 7.13
CA VAL A 51 -1.78 8.37 6.61
C VAL A 51 -2.31 7.09 7.25
N LEU A 52 -1.48 6.05 7.41
CA LEU A 52 -1.89 4.80 8.06
C LEU A 52 -2.29 5.01 9.52
N ASP A 53 -1.54 5.81 10.29
CA ASP A 53 -1.91 6.17 11.66
C ASP A 53 -3.27 6.86 11.69
N LYS A 54 -3.54 7.80 10.76
CA LYS A 54 -4.85 8.46 10.68
C LYS A 54 -5.97 7.50 10.31
N LEU A 55 -5.76 6.60 9.34
CA LEU A 55 -6.76 5.62 8.91
C LEU A 55 -7.09 4.64 10.03
N HIS A 56 -6.09 4.13 10.76
CA HIS A 56 -6.33 3.27 11.91
C HIS A 56 -7.16 3.97 12.99
N ARG A 57 -6.86 5.23 13.33
CA ARG A 57 -7.67 5.99 14.31
C ARG A 57 -9.12 6.12 13.89
N LEU A 58 -9.38 6.45 12.62
CA LEU A 58 -10.74 6.55 12.09
C LEU A 58 -11.47 5.20 12.08
N GLU A 59 -10.77 4.11 11.79
CA GLU A 59 -11.33 2.76 11.82
C GLU A 59 -11.68 2.31 13.25
N GLU A 60 -10.91 2.73 14.26
CA GLU A 60 -11.25 2.46 15.66
C GLU A 60 -12.39 3.37 16.15
N GLU A 61 -12.40 4.65 15.77
CA GLU A 61 -13.50 5.59 16.07
C GLU A 61 -14.84 5.12 15.46
N GLY A 62 -14.82 4.55 14.25
CA GLY A 62 -16.01 4.03 13.57
C GLY A 62 -16.53 2.68 14.10
N LYS A 63 -15.82 2.04 15.03
CA LYS A 63 -16.24 0.78 15.70
C LYS A 63 -16.86 0.99 17.08
N ALA A 64 -16.82 2.22 17.60
CA ALA A 64 -17.33 2.59 18.92
C ALA A 64 -18.86 2.84 18.92
#